data_AF-A0A166EMV3-F1
#
_entry.id   AF-A0A166EMV3-F1
#
_cell.length_a   1.000
_cell.length_b   1.000
_cell.length_c   1.000
_cell.angle_alpha   90.00
_cell.angle_beta   90.00
_cell.angle_gamma   90.00
#
_symmetry.space_group_name_H-M   'P 1'
#
loop_
_entity.id
_entity.type
_entity.pdbx_description
1 polymer ?
#
loop_
_entity_poly.entity_id
_entity_poly.type
_entity_poly.pdbx_seq_one_letter_code
_entity_poly.pdbx_strand_id
1 'polypeptide(L)'
;ISTPWSAERIAQLKKRVKEKGKAGCPGVDDVATEVLMAIDNQDLADLNGPLDPESYRTIGLECAIVKWVTFLIHEDAYDWAERHQLIPAAQNGFRPGYRTNNNVLLLRCLAERARAQDKTLYVVFADISNAFPSMNRDLLWVKLKRMGIVGRSID
;
A
#
# COMPACT_ATOMS: atom_id res chain seq x y z
N ILE A 1 -10.45 4.72 -31.66
CA ILE A 1 -9.30 4.72 -30.74
C ILE A 1 -9.32 6.06 -30.01
N SER A 2 -9.44 6.05 -28.68
CA SER A 2 -9.48 7.27 -27.86
C SER A 2 -8.09 7.93 -27.85
N THR A 3 -8.01 9.23 -28.08
CA THR A 3 -6.76 9.99 -27.92
C THR A 3 -6.39 10.06 -26.44
N PRO A 4 -5.16 9.68 -26.04
CA PRO A 4 -4.66 9.86 -24.69
C PRO A 4 -4.85 11.29 -24.20
N TRP A 5 -4.94 11.46 -22.88
CA TRP A 5 -4.99 12.81 -22.31
C TRP A 5 -3.57 13.38 -22.29
N SER A 6 -3.41 14.62 -22.72
CA SER A 6 -2.14 15.35 -22.59
C SER A 6 -2.34 16.51 -21.61
N ALA A 7 -1.27 16.92 -20.96
CA ALA A 7 -1.29 18.06 -20.05
C ALA A 7 -1.78 19.33 -20.77
N GLU A 8 -1.44 19.53 -22.05
CA GLU A 8 -1.92 20.67 -22.83
C GLU A 8 -3.43 20.60 -23.08
N ARG A 9 -3.97 19.41 -23.39
CA ARG A 9 -5.40 19.23 -23.61
C ARG A 9 -6.19 19.48 -22.32
N ILE A 10 -5.66 19.06 -21.17
CA ILE A 10 -6.25 19.32 -19.86
C ILE A 10 -6.18 20.81 -19.52
N ALA A 11 -5.04 21.47 -19.79
CA ALA A 11 -4.91 22.92 -19.62
C ALA A 11 -5.94 23.69 -20.46
N GLN A 12 -6.15 23.30 -21.72
CA GLN A 12 -7.16 23.88 -22.60
C GLN A 12 -8.58 23.63 -22.07
N LEU A 13 -8.86 22.45 -21.52
CA LEU A 13 -10.15 22.13 -20.90
C LEU A 13 -10.41 23.00 -19.66
N LYS A 14 -9.45 23.09 -18.74
CA LYS A 14 -9.55 23.94 -17.54
C LYS A 14 -9.81 25.40 -17.91
N LYS A 15 -9.11 25.92 -18.92
CA LYS A 15 -9.33 27.27 -19.46
C LYS A 15 -10.77 27.46 -19.93
N ARG A 16 -11.30 26.53 -20.74
CA ARG A 16 -12.69 26.58 -21.24
C ARG A 16 -13.74 26.51 -20.14
N VAL A 17 -13.51 25.70 -19.10
CA VAL A 17 -14.44 25.59 -17.96
C VAL A 17 -14.45 26.88 -17.15
N LYS A 18 -13.27 27.46 -16.90
CA LYS A 18 -13.12 28.75 -16.23
C LYS A 18 -13.79 29.89 -17.01
N GLU A 19 -13.59 29.97 -18.32
CA GLU A 19 -14.21 30.99 -19.19
C GLU A 19 -15.73 30.89 -19.24
N LYS A 20 -16.28 29.67 -19.15
CA LYS A 20 -17.74 29.47 -19.16
C LYS A 20 -18.40 29.69 -17.79
N GLY A 21 -17.63 29.94 -16.73
CA GLY A 21 -18.16 30.10 -15.37
C GLY A 21 -18.94 28.88 -14.88
N LYS A 22 -18.69 27.70 -15.45
CA LYS A 22 -19.43 26.46 -15.13
C LYS A 22 -18.75 25.71 -14.00
N ALA A 23 -18.95 26.16 -12.77
CA ALA A 23 -18.84 25.27 -11.61
C ALA A 23 -20.15 24.46 -11.58
N GLY A 24 -20.11 23.23 -12.09
CA GLY A 24 -21.25 22.32 -11.97
C GLY A 24 -21.47 21.94 -10.50
N CYS A 25 -22.69 21.53 -10.14
CA CYS A 25 -22.91 20.89 -8.84
C CYS A 25 -22.08 19.59 -8.78
N PRO A 26 -21.46 19.26 -7.63
CA PRO A 26 -20.79 17.98 -7.43
C PRO A 26 -21.70 16.79 -7.73
N GLY A 27 -21.10 15.70 -8.21
CA GLY A 27 -21.81 14.44 -8.49
C GLY A 27 -22.05 13.61 -7.23
N VAL A 28 -22.38 12.33 -7.43
CA VAL A 28 -22.52 11.33 -6.33
C VAL A 28 -21.20 11.07 -5.58
N ASP A 29 -20.08 11.42 -6.21
CA ASP A 29 -18.73 11.37 -5.65
C ASP A 29 -18.38 12.60 -4.80
N ASP A 30 -19.26 13.61 -4.78
CA ASP A 30 -19.10 14.89 -4.07
C ASP A 30 -17.82 15.66 -4.46
N VAL A 31 -17.27 15.38 -5.66
CA VAL A 31 -16.06 16.04 -6.15
C VAL A 31 -16.43 17.36 -6.82
N ALA A 32 -16.07 18.46 -6.16
CA ALA A 32 -16.29 19.79 -6.69
C ALA A 32 -15.32 20.12 -7.84
N THR A 33 -15.73 20.99 -8.76
CA THR A 33 -14.92 21.36 -9.94
C THR A 33 -13.60 22.01 -9.53
N GLU A 34 -13.59 22.71 -8.39
CA GLU A 34 -12.43 23.36 -7.79
C GLU A 34 -11.32 22.37 -7.46
N VAL A 35 -11.67 21.15 -7.05
CA VAL A 35 -10.70 20.07 -6.77
C VAL A 35 -9.96 19.72 -8.06
N LEU A 36 -10.70 19.48 -9.15
CA LEU A 36 -10.11 19.17 -10.45
C LEU A 36 -9.27 20.33 -11.01
N MET A 37 -9.66 21.58 -10.72
CA MET A 37 -8.88 22.75 -11.12
C MET A 37 -7.53 22.82 -10.41
N ALA A 38 -7.46 22.38 -9.15
CA ALA A 38 -6.27 22.43 -8.32
C ALA A 38 -5.26 21.30 -8.59
N ILE A 39 -5.69 20.13 -9.07
CA ILE A 39 -4.79 19.02 -9.41
C ILE A 39 -3.87 19.41 -10.57
N ASP A 40 -2.61 18.97 -10.58
CA ASP A 40 -1.70 19.27 -11.70
C ASP A 40 -2.22 18.71 -13.04
N ASN A 41 -1.88 19.37 -14.14
CA ASN A 41 -2.36 18.94 -15.45
C ASN A 41 -1.72 17.62 -15.89
N GLN A 42 -0.49 17.33 -15.46
CA GLN A 42 0.19 16.07 -15.70
C GLN A 42 -0.46 14.94 -14.88
N ASP A 43 -0.72 15.17 -13.60
CA ASP A 43 -1.41 14.19 -12.74
C ASP A 43 -2.78 13.80 -13.31
N LEU A 44 -3.54 14.79 -13.80
CA LEU A 44 -4.80 14.53 -14.49
C LEU A 44 -4.59 13.79 -15.81
N ALA A 45 -3.51 14.05 -16.55
CA ALA A 45 -3.21 13.37 -17.81
C ALA A 45 -2.90 11.89 -17.56
N ASP A 46 -2.20 11.61 -16.48
CA ASP A 46 -1.76 10.27 -16.09
C ASP A 46 -2.93 9.37 -15.67
N LEU A 47 -4.10 9.93 -15.28
CA LEU A 47 -5.34 9.17 -15.09
C LEU A 47 -5.77 8.39 -16.35
N ASN A 48 -5.39 8.87 -17.53
CA ASN A 48 -5.59 8.20 -18.82
C ASN A 48 -4.24 8.05 -19.56
N GLY A 49 -3.15 7.95 -18.80
CA GLY A 49 -1.82 7.66 -19.31
C GLY A 49 -1.76 6.27 -19.94
N PRO A 50 -0.68 5.96 -20.69
CA PRO A 50 -0.45 4.61 -21.18
C PRO A 50 -0.58 3.63 -20.00
N LEU A 51 -1.27 2.51 -20.24
CA LEU A 51 -1.39 1.40 -19.30
C LEU A 51 0.01 0.82 -19.06
N ASP A 52 0.82 1.48 -18.25
CA ASP A 52 2.05 0.91 -17.74
C ASP A 52 1.65 -0.17 -16.73
N PRO A 53 1.85 -1.47 -17.03
CA PRO A 53 1.42 -2.53 -16.13
C PRO A 53 2.07 -2.44 -14.75
N GLU A 54 3.26 -1.83 -14.64
CA GLU A 54 3.96 -1.62 -13.38
C GLU A 54 3.30 -0.54 -12.50
N SER A 55 2.46 0.32 -13.08
CA SER A 55 1.69 1.32 -12.34
C SER A 55 0.41 0.74 -11.71
N TYR A 56 0.07 -0.51 -12.00
CA TYR A 56 -1.09 -1.20 -11.43
C TYR A 56 -0.68 -2.22 -10.38
N ARG A 57 -1.41 -2.25 -9.26
CA ARG A 57 -1.31 -3.32 -8.28
C ARG A 57 -2.35 -4.40 -8.58
N THR A 58 -1.89 -5.56 -8.99
CA THR A 58 -2.77 -6.73 -9.15
C THR A 58 -3.34 -7.18 -7.81
N ILE A 59 -4.65 -7.38 -7.75
CA ILE A 59 -5.35 -7.94 -6.58
C ILE A 59 -5.83 -9.35 -6.96
N GLY A 60 -5.34 -10.36 -6.24
CA GLY A 60 -5.86 -11.73 -6.35
C GLY A 60 -7.14 -11.88 -5.52
N LEU A 61 -8.27 -12.11 -6.18
CA LEU A 61 -9.53 -12.38 -5.50
C LEU A 61 -9.76 -13.89 -5.38
N GLU A 62 -9.76 -14.39 -4.16
CA GLU A 62 -10.04 -15.80 -3.85
C GLU A 62 -11.54 -16.07 -3.74
N CYS A 63 -11.97 -17.27 -4.13
CA CYS A 63 -13.32 -17.73 -3.84
C CYS A 63 -13.51 -17.99 -2.33
N ALA A 64 -14.77 -18.04 -1.88
CA ALA A 64 -15.08 -18.16 -0.45
C ALA A 64 -14.41 -19.38 0.21
N ILE A 65 -14.41 -20.53 -0.47
CA ILE A 65 -13.82 -21.77 0.06
C ILE A 65 -12.31 -21.61 0.26
N VAL A 66 -11.60 -21.09 -0.75
CA VAL A 66 -10.15 -20.87 -0.67
C VAL A 66 -9.83 -19.89 0.46
N LYS A 67 -10.57 -18.79 0.56
CA LYS A 67 -10.39 -17.80 1.63
C LYS A 67 -10.57 -18.41 3.01
N TRP A 68 -11.57 -19.28 3.20
CA TRP A 68 -11.78 -19.99 4.47
C TRP A 68 -10.61 -20.91 4.81
N VAL A 69 -10.13 -21.70 3.86
CA VAL A 69 -8.96 -22.57 4.06
C VAL A 69 -7.72 -21.74 4.38
N THR A 70 -7.48 -20.65 3.65
CA THR A 70 -6.37 -19.73 3.90
C THR A 70 -6.45 -19.12 5.30
N PHE A 71 -7.64 -18.78 5.80
CA PHE A 71 -7.79 -18.27 7.17
C PHE A 71 -7.41 -19.32 8.23
N LEU A 72 -7.84 -20.57 8.08
CA LEU A 72 -7.47 -21.65 9.00
C LEU A 72 -5.95 -21.87 9.03
N ILE A 73 -5.32 -21.92 7.84
CA ILE A 73 -3.86 -22.04 7.73
C ILE A 73 -3.15 -20.85 8.38
N HIS A 74 -3.68 -19.64 8.16
CA HIS A 74 -3.13 -18.42 8.75
C HIS A 74 -3.20 -18.45 10.29
N GLU A 75 -4.34 -18.82 10.87
CA GLU A 75 -4.51 -18.91 12.33
C GLU A 75 -3.51 -19.91 12.94
N ASP A 76 -3.41 -21.12 12.37
CA ASP A 76 -2.45 -22.13 12.84
C ASP A 76 -1.00 -21.63 12.80
N ALA A 77 -0.60 -21.04 11.66
CA ALA A 77 0.76 -20.53 11.45
C ALA A 77 1.06 -19.34 12.36
N TYR A 78 0.09 -18.44 12.55
CA TYR A 78 0.21 -17.26 13.38
C TYR A 78 0.37 -17.64 14.86
N ASP A 79 -0.49 -18.53 15.37
CA ASP A 79 -0.44 -19.02 16.75
C ASP A 79 0.85 -19.77 17.04
N TRP A 80 1.36 -20.53 16.07
CA TRP A 80 2.68 -21.14 16.18
C TRP A 80 3.78 -20.08 16.29
N ALA A 81 3.75 -19.06 15.43
CA ALA A 81 4.76 -18.00 15.40
C ALA A 81 4.77 -17.14 16.67
N GLU A 82 3.62 -16.80 17.25
CA GLU A 82 3.53 -16.08 18.52
C GLU A 82 4.02 -16.94 19.70
N ARG A 83 3.62 -18.21 19.79
CA ARG A 83 4.06 -19.13 20.87
C ARG A 83 5.58 -19.31 20.89
N HIS A 84 6.21 -19.29 19.72
CA HIS A 84 7.66 -19.42 19.56
C HIS A 84 8.38 -18.07 19.47
N GLN A 85 7.68 -16.95 19.69
CA GLN A 85 8.23 -15.59 19.68
C GLN A 85 8.99 -15.25 18.38
N LEU A 86 8.50 -15.76 17.25
CA LEU A 86 9.14 -15.56 15.94
C LEU A 86 8.82 -14.18 15.34
N ILE A 87 7.73 -13.53 15.78
CA ILE A 87 7.31 -12.21 15.31
C ILE A 87 8.02 -11.14 16.15
N PRO A 88 8.86 -10.27 15.56
CA PRO A 88 9.54 -9.22 16.30
C PRO A 88 8.57 -8.23 16.95
N ALA A 89 8.90 -7.73 18.14
CA ALA A 89 8.07 -6.74 18.84
C ALA A 89 7.88 -5.43 18.04
N ALA A 90 8.81 -5.10 17.15
CA ALA A 90 8.74 -3.93 16.27
C ALA A 90 7.78 -4.14 15.07
N GLN A 91 7.36 -5.37 14.78
CA GLN A 91 6.44 -5.66 13.68
C GLN A 91 5.00 -5.29 14.09
N ASN A 92 4.45 -4.28 13.41
CA ASN A 92 3.09 -3.80 13.62
C ASN A 92 2.13 -4.17 12.48
N GLY A 93 2.66 -4.37 11.27
CA GLY A 93 1.85 -4.75 10.11
C GLY A 93 1.31 -6.16 10.23
N PHE A 94 0.05 -6.36 9.82
CA PHE A 94 -0.63 -7.66 9.80
C PHE A 94 -0.62 -8.40 11.14
N ARG A 95 -0.60 -7.65 12.26
CA ARG A 95 -0.55 -8.20 13.61
C ARG A 95 -1.81 -7.78 14.41
N PRO A 96 -2.67 -8.72 14.87
CA PRO A 96 -3.84 -8.40 15.67
C PRO A 96 -3.50 -7.54 16.88
N GLY A 97 -4.28 -6.48 17.11
CA GLY A 97 -4.07 -5.54 18.22
C GLY A 97 -3.01 -4.46 17.98
N TYR A 98 -2.23 -4.52 16.90
CA TYR A 98 -1.25 -3.50 16.53
C TYR A 98 -1.78 -2.57 15.43
N ARG A 99 -1.26 -1.34 15.37
CA ARG A 99 -1.69 -0.31 14.41
C ARG A 99 -0.50 0.38 13.78
N THR A 100 -0.66 0.90 12.57
CA THR A 100 0.37 1.67 11.84
C THR A 100 0.82 2.91 12.61
N ASN A 101 -0.10 3.49 13.39
CA ASN A 101 0.10 4.64 14.27
C ASN A 101 1.29 4.43 15.23
N ASN A 102 1.51 3.18 15.68
CA ASN A 102 2.56 2.84 16.63
C ASN A 102 3.96 3.13 16.04
N ASN A 103 4.17 2.79 14.76
CA ASN A 103 5.45 3.03 14.09
C ASN A 103 5.73 4.53 13.91
N VAL A 104 4.71 5.32 13.58
CA VAL A 104 4.82 6.78 13.45
C VAL A 104 5.15 7.41 14.81
N LEU A 105 4.46 6.98 15.86
CA LEU A 105 4.74 7.44 17.22
C LEU A 105 6.17 7.07 17.65
N LEU A 106 6.60 5.83 17.39
CA LEU A 106 7.95 5.37 17.70
C LEU A 106 9.01 6.24 17.02
N LEU A 107 8.85 6.50 15.71
CA LEU A 107 9.76 7.36 14.96
C LEU A 107 9.81 8.78 15.53
N ARG A 108 8.66 9.35 15.88
CA ARG A 108 8.58 10.67 16.53
C ARG A 108 9.32 10.68 17.87
N CYS A 109 9.10 9.69 18.73
CA CYS A 109 9.78 9.58 20.01
C CYS A 109 11.30 9.44 19.84
N LEU A 110 11.76 8.69 18.83
CA LEU A 110 13.19 8.57 18.50
C LEU A 110 13.78 9.91 18.07
N ALA A 111 13.07 10.67 17.23
CA ALA A 111 13.50 12.00 16.79
C ALA A 111 13.58 13.00 17.95
N GLU A 112 12.55 13.02 18.82
CA GLU A 112 12.53 13.86 20.01
C GLU A 112 13.67 13.52 20.98
N ARG A 113 13.94 12.23 21.19
CA ARG A 113 15.06 11.76 22.02
C ARG A 113 16.42 12.14 21.44
N ALA A 114 16.62 11.98 20.13
CA ALA A 114 17.87 12.33 19.48
C ALA A 114 18.15 13.84 19.62
N ARG A 115 17.12 14.67 19.40
CA ARG A 115 17.20 16.13 19.61
C ARG A 115 17.54 16.49 21.06
N ALA A 116 16.92 15.83 22.04
CA ALA A 116 17.19 16.08 23.46
C ALA A 116 18.61 15.68 23.90
N GLN A 117 19.25 14.76 23.16
CA GLN A 117 20.60 14.27 23.45
C GLN A 117 21.67 14.91 22.57
N ASP A 118 21.32 15.90 21.75
CA ASP A 118 22.19 16.51 20.74
C ASP A 118 22.86 15.48 19.83
N LYS A 119 22.07 14.50 19.38
CA LYS A 119 22.52 13.43 18.47
C LYS A 119 21.76 13.48 17.17
N THR A 120 22.45 13.14 16.08
CA THR A 120 21.83 12.93 14.77
C THR A 120 21.11 11.58 14.73
N LEU A 121 19.84 11.58 14.32
CA LEU A 121 19.08 10.37 14.01
C LEU A 121 19.15 10.10 12.50
N TYR A 122 19.68 8.94 12.12
CA TYR A 122 19.64 8.44 10.74
C TYR A 122 18.48 7.46 10.59
N VAL A 123 17.68 7.62 9.53
CA VAL A 123 16.49 6.80 9.26
C VAL A 123 16.56 6.28 7.83
N VAL A 124 16.29 4.99 7.65
CA VAL A 124 16.21 4.35 6.33
C VAL A 124 14.78 3.88 6.11
N PHE A 125 14.18 4.35 5.02
CA PHE A 125 12.90 3.85 4.53
C PHE A 125 13.18 2.83 3.42
N ALA A 126 13.10 1.55 3.77
CA ALA A 126 13.25 0.46 2.82
C ALA A 126 11.87 -0.07 2.44
N ASP A 127 11.64 -0.23 1.14
CA ASP A 127 10.44 -0.83 0.57
C ASP A 127 10.82 -1.94 -0.41
N ILE A 128 9.99 -2.97 -0.52
CA ILE A 128 10.24 -4.12 -1.41
C ILE A 128 9.33 -4.01 -2.61
N SER A 129 9.91 -3.76 -3.79
CA SER A 129 9.18 -3.74 -5.05
C SER A 129 8.48 -5.07 -5.32
N ASN A 130 7.17 -5.02 -5.60
CA ASN A 130 6.35 -6.17 -5.97
C ASN A 130 6.49 -7.37 -5.02
N ALA A 131 6.46 -7.14 -3.69
CA ALA A 131 6.80 -8.14 -2.67
C ALA A 131 6.10 -9.51 -2.81
N PHE A 132 4.81 -9.56 -3.17
CA PHE A 132 4.10 -10.85 -3.34
C PHE A 132 4.47 -11.55 -4.66
N PRO A 133 4.44 -10.89 -5.84
CA PRO A 133 4.92 -11.50 -7.07
C PRO A 133 6.40 -11.89 -7.07
N SER A 134 7.27 -11.12 -6.40
CA SER A 134 8.72 -11.32 -6.41
C SER A 134 9.20 -12.38 -5.40
N MET A 135 8.32 -12.90 -4.54
CA MET A 135 8.67 -13.87 -3.53
C MET A 135 9.00 -15.25 -4.13
N ASN A 136 10.22 -15.73 -3.90
CA ASN A 136 10.60 -17.10 -4.25
C ASN A 136 9.91 -18.10 -3.31
N ARG A 137 8.94 -18.84 -3.85
CA ARG A 137 8.11 -19.79 -3.09
C ARG A 137 8.91 -20.96 -2.54
N ASP A 138 9.87 -21.48 -3.30
CA ASP A 138 10.71 -22.61 -2.85
C ASP A 138 11.55 -22.22 -1.63
N LEU A 139 12.17 -21.04 -1.67
CA LEU A 139 12.92 -20.50 -0.53
C LEU A 139 12.02 -20.20 0.67
N LEU A 140 10.80 -19.70 0.43
CA LEU A 140 9.83 -19.49 1.51
C LEU A 140 9.53 -20.81 2.23
N TRP A 141 9.21 -21.88 1.50
CA TRP A 141 8.92 -23.19 2.09
C TRP A 141 10.10 -23.76 2.87
N VAL A 142 11.31 -23.66 2.33
CA VAL A 142 12.54 -24.07 3.04
C VAL A 142 12.71 -23.28 4.33
N LYS A 143 12.44 -21.97 4.31
CA LYS A 143 12.55 -21.11 5.50
C LYS A 143 11.51 -21.45 6.56
N LEU A 144 10.24 -21.63 6.17
CA LEU A 144 9.15 -22.02 7.08
C LEU A 144 9.47 -23.35 7.77
N LYS A 145 9.90 -24.36 6.99
CA LYS A 145 10.31 -25.66 7.52
C LYS A 145 11.47 -25.57 8.50
N ARG A 146 12.48 -24.75 8.21
CA ARG A 146 13.62 -24.50 9.13
C ARG A 146 13.21 -23.77 10.41
N MET A 147 12.18 -22.91 10.34
CA MET A 147 11.60 -22.23 11.50
C MET A 147 10.66 -23.13 12.33
N GLY A 148 10.48 -24.39 11.92
CA GLY A 148 9.59 -25.34 12.59
C GLY A 148 8.10 -25.13 12.26
N ILE A 149 7.78 -24.29 11.28
CA ILE A 149 6.42 -24.12 10.78
C ILE A 149 6.17 -25.25 9.76
N VAL A 150 5.70 -26.39 10.26
CA VAL A 150 5.45 -27.64 9.52
C VAL A 150 4.12 -28.24 9.96
N GLY A 151 3.52 -29.11 9.14
CA GLY A 151 2.25 -29.79 9.47
C GLY A 151 1.35 -29.98 8.26
N ARG A 152 0.29 -30.78 8.42
CA ARG A 152 -0.61 -31.18 7.31
C ARG A 152 -1.28 -30.00 6.59
N SER A 153 -1.42 -28.85 7.24
CA SER A 153 -1.98 -27.63 6.65
C SER A 153 -0.95 -26.79 5.88
N ILE A 154 0.35 -27.10 6.00
CA ILE A 154 1.48 -26.31 5.48
C ILE A 154 2.42 -27.16 4.59
N ASP A 155 2.44 -28.49 4.75
CA ASP A 155 3.17 -29.49 3.95
C ASP A 155 2.32 -30.12 2.83
#